data_AF-A0A1Z4I1W9-F1
#
_entry.id   AF-A0A1Z4I1W9-F1
#
_cell.length_a   1.000
_cell.length_b   1.000
_cell.length_c   1.000
_cell.angle_alpha   90.00
_cell.angle_beta   90.00
_cell.angle_gamma   90.00
#
_symmetry.space_group_name_H-M   'P 1'
#
loop_
_entity.id
_entity.type
_entity.pdbx_description
1 polymer ?
#
loop_
_entity_poly.entity_id
_entity_poly.type
_entity_poly.pdbx_seq_one_letter_code
_entity_poly.pdbx_strand_id
1 'polypeptide(L)'
;MKIQINLFPLLACSILVFPTATMAKPILVAQKLNCNLPQTQLEINRCSQLAYENADKKLNQAYKQLLPKLERPRQQKLIAAQQAWIKFRDNSCEFERSGYEGGSIAPSVYLNCLEKLTKQRTQQLQEYLKPDR
;
A
#
# COMPACT_ATOMS: atom_id res chain seq x y z
N MET A 1 -13.13 10.49 3.32
CA MET A 1 -13.47 11.76 2.65
C MET A 1 -13.93 12.73 3.74
N LYS A 2 -13.09 13.68 4.16
CA LYS A 2 -13.43 14.68 5.19
C LYS A 2 -13.35 16.05 4.56
N ILE A 3 -14.48 16.74 4.50
CA ILE A 3 -14.60 18.14 4.08
C ILE A 3 -14.52 18.96 5.37
N GLN A 4 -13.56 19.88 5.46
CA GLN A 4 -13.51 20.90 6.51
C GLN A 4 -14.04 22.21 5.93
N ILE A 5 -15.14 22.70 6.50
CA ILE A 5 -15.72 24.01 6.19
C ILE A 5 -15.07 25.00 7.15
N ASN A 6 -14.20 25.88 6.63
CA ASN A 6 -13.67 26.99 7.41
C ASN A 6 -14.60 28.20 7.27
N LEU A 7 -15.28 28.53 8.35
CA LEU A 7 -16.01 29.79 8.54
C LEU A 7 -15.03 30.79 9.18
N PHE A 8 -14.55 31.76 8.42
CA PHE A 8 -13.78 32.90 8.94
C PHE A 8 -14.66 34.15 8.97
N PRO A 9 -14.78 34.87 10.11
CA PRO A 9 -15.48 36.13 10.15
C PRO A 9 -14.56 37.27 9.68
N LEU A 10 -15.15 38.21 8.93
CA LEU A 10 -14.56 39.49 8.55
C LEU A 10 -14.31 40.34 9.79
N LEU A 11 -13.04 40.67 10.04
CA LEU A 11 -12.67 41.82 10.88
C LEU A 11 -11.74 42.73 10.07
N ALA A 12 -12.23 43.93 9.76
CA ALA A 12 -11.47 44.97 9.09
C ALA A 12 -10.40 45.53 10.05
N CYS A 13 -9.13 45.41 9.67
CA CYS A 13 -8.01 46.00 10.37
C CYS A 13 -7.20 46.85 9.38
N SER A 14 -7.01 48.11 9.73
CA SER A 14 -6.37 49.16 8.93
C SER A 14 -4.99 48.75 8.41
N ILE A 15 -4.80 48.79 7.09
CA ILE A 15 -3.57 48.33 6.44
C ILE A 15 -2.54 49.48 6.41
N LEU A 16 -1.55 49.43 7.32
CA LEU A 16 -0.23 50.00 7.05
C LEU A 16 0.46 49.07 6.04
N VAL A 17 0.74 49.57 4.83
CA VAL A 17 1.41 48.81 3.78
C VAL A 17 2.88 48.66 4.15
N PHE A 18 3.21 47.60 4.90
CA PHE A 18 4.58 47.13 5.02
C PHE A 18 4.99 46.46 3.69
N PRO A 19 6.15 46.79 3.11
CA PRO A 19 6.65 46.08 1.93
C PRO A 19 6.78 44.60 2.30
N THR A 20 5.98 43.77 1.64
CA THR A 20 6.02 42.32 1.83
C THR A 20 7.35 41.84 1.27
N ALA A 21 8.30 41.54 2.15
CA ALA A 21 9.45 40.72 1.78
C ALA A 21 8.89 39.37 1.32
N THR A 22 8.84 39.16 0.00
CA THR A 22 8.45 37.90 -0.60
C THR A 22 9.51 36.86 -0.24
N MET A 23 9.27 36.10 0.84
CA MET A 23 10.05 34.89 1.08
C MET A 23 9.86 33.97 -0.12
N ALA A 24 10.88 33.86 -0.96
CA ALA A 24 10.90 32.93 -2.07
C ALA A 24 10.67 31.52 -1.50
N LYS A 25 9.53 30.92 -1.84
CA LYS A 25 9.16 29.59 -1.39
C LYS A 25 10.19 28.60 -1.98
N PRO A 26 10.92 27.82 -1.17
CA PRO A 26 11.88 26.88 -1.71
C PRO A 26 11.13 25.89 -2.61
N ILE A 27 11.54 25.81 -3.87
CA ILE A 27 11.05 24.80 -4.81
C ILE A 27 11.63 23.46 -4.36
N LEU A 28 10.83 22.68 -3.65
CA LEU A 28 11.13 21.27 -3.39
C LEU A 28 10.97 20.51 -4.72
N VAL A 29 12.08 20.26 -5.40
CA VAL A 29 12.11 19.35 -6.54
C VAL A 29 11.91 17.94 -6.02
N ALA A 30 10.69 17.40 -6.17
CA ALA A 30 10.43 16.00 -5.90
C ALA A 30 11.18 15.14 -6.93
N GLN A 31 12.34 14.60 -6.55
CA GLN A 31 13.05 13.65 -7.39
C GLN A 31 12.16 12.42 -7.63
N LYS A 32 12.06 12.00 -8.89
CA LYS A 32 11.27 10.82 -9.29
C LYS A 32 11.93 9.57 -8.70
N LEU A 33 11.21 8.85 -7.85
CA LEU A 33 11.68 7.60 -7.26
C LEU A 33 12.06 6.57 -8.35
N ASN A 34 13.31 6.11 -8.34
CA ASN A 34 13.79 5.08 -9.25
C ASN A 34 13.92 3.73 -8.53
N CYS A 35 12.91 2.86 -8.67
CA CYS A 35 12.92 1.55 -8.03
C CYS A 35 13.82 0.50 -8.69
N ASN A 36 14.46 0.82 -9.82
CA ASN A 36 15.49 -0.04 -10.40
C ASN A 36 16.84 0.14 -9.70
N LEU A 37 17.05 1.28 -9.02
CA LEU A 37 18.31 1.60 -8.36
C LEU A 37 18.09 2.52 -7.14
N PRO A 38 17.33 2.08 -6.11
CA PRO A 38 17.12 2.88 -4.91
C PRO A 38 18.44 3.08 -4.16
N GLN A 39 18.74 4.31 -3.74
CA GLN A 39 20.01 4.70 -3.13
C GLN A 39 19.94 4.79 -1.61
N THR A 40 18.76 5.08 -1.06
CA THR A 40 18.57 5.25 0.39
C THR A 40 17.61 4.22 0.94
N GLN A 41 17.70 3.94 2.24
CA GLN A 41 16.75 3.03 2.88
C GLN A 41 15.29 3.54 2.81
N LEU A 42 15.10 4.87 2.78
CA LEU A 42 13.80 5.47 2.54
C LEU A 42 13.25 5.11 1.15
N GLU A 43 14.09 5.21 0.12
CA GLU A 43 13.73 4.82 -1.24
C GLU A 43 13.48 3.32 -1.35
N ILE A 44 14.31 2.48 -0.71
CA ILE A 44 14.10 1.02 -0.64
C ILE A 44 12.74 0.72 -0.03
N ASN A 45 12.44 1.27 1.15
CA ASN A 45 11.15 1.06 1.82
C ASN A 45 9.97 1.51 0.93
N ARG A 46 10.11 2.64 0.24
CA ARG A 46 9.09 3.15 -0.69
C ARG A 46 8.91 2.25 -1.91
N CYS A 47 9.98 1.71 -2.45
CA CYS A 47 9.92 0.78 -3.58
C CYS A 47 9.30 -0.57 -3.19
N SER A 48 9.65 -1.11 -2.01
CA SER A 48 8.99 -2.31 -1.47
C SER A 48 7.49 -2.09 -1.25
N GLN A 49 7.08 -0.90 -0.80
CA GLN A 49 5.66 -0.54 -0.64
C GLN A 49 4.93 -0.59 -1.99
N LEU A 50 5.48 0.07 -3.01
CA LEU A 50 4.89 0.05 -4.37
C LEU A 50 4.84 -1.36 -4.95
N ALA A 51 5.86 -2.18 -4.71
CA ALA A 51 5.90 -3.57 -5.16
C ALA A 51 4.78 -4.41 -4.51
N TYR A 52 4.60 -4.28 -3.19
CA TYR A 52 3.50 -4.91 -2.47
C TYR A 52 2.13 -4.43 -2.96
N GLU A 53 1.91 -3.12 -3.11
CA GLU A 53 0.65 -2.56 -3.63
C GLU A 53 0.30 -3.12 -5.00
N ASN A 54 1.30 -3.24 -5.89
CA ASN A 54 1.11 -3.85 -7.20
C ASN A 54 0.76 -5.34 -7.11
N ALA A 55 1.36 -6.08 -6.18
CA ALA A 55 1.01 -7.48 -5.94
C ALA A 55 -0.43 -7.61 -5.38
N ASP A 56 -0.80 -6.78 -4.41
CA ASP A 56 -2.14 -6.78 -3.80
C ASP A 56 -3.23 -6.41 -4.80
N LYS A 57 -2.96 -5.45 -5.69
CA LYS A 57 -3.85 -5.14 -6.81
C LYS A 57 -4.11 -6.37 -7.69
N LYS A 58 -3.07 -7.13 -8.04
CA LYS A 58 -3.19 -8.35 -8.86
C LYS A 58 -3.95 -9.46 -8.13
N LEU A 59 -3.69 -9.64 -6.83
CA LEU A 59 -4.44 -10.58 -5.99
C LEU A 59 -5.94 -10.25 -6.01
N ASN A 60 -6.28 -8.99 -5.76
CA ASN A 60 -7.67 -8.53 -5.73
C ASN A 60 -8.35 -8.66 -7.09
N GLN A 61 -7.63 -8.45 -8.19
CA GLN A 61 -8.14 -8.70 -9.54
C GLN A 61 -8.47 -10.19 -9.74
N ALA A 62 -7.56 -11.10 -9.40
CA ALA A 62 -7.80 -12.54 -9.51
C ALA A 62 -8.96 -13.01 -8.62
N TYR A 63 -9.05 -12.50 -7.39
CA TYR A 63 -10.16 -12.79 -6.49
C TYR A 63 -11.51 -12.32 -7.05
N LYS A 64 -11.58 -11.08 -7.56
CA LYS A 64 -12.80 -10.52 -8.18
C LYS A 64 -13.20 -11.26 -9.45
N GLN A 65 -12.26 -11.83 -10.18
CA GLN A 65 -12.54 -12.68 -11.34
C GLN A 65 -13.07 -14.06 -10.94
N LEU A 66 -12.51 -14.66 -9.89
CA LEU A 66 -12.84 -16.02 -9.45
C LEU A 66 -14.17 -16.09 -8.70
N LEU A 67 -14.39 -15.22 -7.71
CA LEU A 67 -15.54 -15.30 -6.82
C LEU A 67 -16.91 -15.41 -7.55
N PRO A 68 -17.23 -14.60 -8.58
CA PRO A 68 -18.51 -14.69 -9.26
C PRO A 68 -18.68 -15.95 -10.13
N LYS A 69 -17.60 -16.68 -10.44
CA LYS A 69 -17.65 -17.94 -11.20
C LYS A 69 -17.99 -19.16 -10.34
N LEU A 70 -18.02 -19.00 -9.02
CA LEU A 70 -18.29 -20.07 -8.07
C LEU A 70 -19.75 -20.07 -7.62
N GLU A 71 -20.32 -21.25 -7.40
CA GLU A 71 -21.60 -21.39 -6.70
C GLU A 71 -21.49 -20.93 -5.23
N ARG A 72 -22.62 -20.51 -4.64
CA ARG A 72 -22.65 -19.91 -3.29
C ARG A 72 -21.90 -20.72 -2.21
N PRO A 73 -22.06 -22.06 -2.09
CA PRO A 73 -21.31 -22.82 -1.08
C PRO A 73 -19.79 -22.77 -1.28
N ARG A 74 -19.32 -22.75 -2.54
CA ARG A 74 -17.89 -22.61 -2.87
C ARG A 74 -17.40 -21.18 -2.63
N GLN A 75 -18.22 -20.16 -2.91
CA GLN A 75 -17.90 -18.76 -2.59
C GLN A 75 -17.61 -18.58 -1.09
N GLN A 76 -18.48 -19.11 -0.22
CA GLN A 76 -18.32 -19.01 1.23
C GLN A 76 -17.01 -19.66 1.69
N LYS A 77 -16.66 -20.83 1.13
CA LYS A 77 -15.38 -21.50 1.41
C LYS A 77 -14.18 -20.67 0.93
N LEU A 78 -14.25 -20.07 -0.26
CA LEU A 78 -13.18 -19.20 -0.76
C LEU A 78 -13.01 -17.94 0.12
N ILE A 79 -14.11 -17.31 0.53
CA ILE A 79 -14.09 -16.13 1.42
C ILE A 79 -13.41 -16.49 2.74
N ALA A 80 -13.82 -17.58 3.38
CA ALA A 80 -13.23 -18.04 4.63
C ALA A 80 -11.73 -18.35 4.47
N ALA A 81 -11.35 -19.05 3.38
CA ALA A 81 -9.95 -19.34 3.08
C ALA A 81 -9.13 -18.05 2.86
N GLN A 82 -9.69 -17.05 2.18
CA GLN A 82 -9.01 -15.78 1.94
C GLN A 82 -8.81 -14.99 3.24
N GLN A 83 -9.80 -14.95 4.13
CA GLN A 83 -9.70 -14.31 5.44
C GLN A 83 -8.64 -15.00 6.33
N ALA A 84 -8.63 -16.33 6.36
CA ALA A 84 -7.63 -17.09 7.09
C ALA A 84 -6.21 -16.86 6.52
N TRP A 85 -6.08 -16.82 5.19
CA TRP A 85 -4.83 -16.52 4.52
C TRP A 85 -4.30 -15.12 4.85
N ILE A 86 -5.15 -14.09 4.94
CA ILE A 86 -4.73 -12.75 5.35
C ILE A 86 -4.11 -12.78 6.76
N LYS A 87 -4.76 -13.45 7.72
CA LYS A 87 -4.21 -13.59 9.08
C LYS A 87 -2.87 -14.33 9.08
N PHE A 88 -2.76 -15.42 8.32
CA PHE A 88 -1.51 -16.14 8.15
C PHE A 88 -0.41 -15.24 7.58
N ARG A 89 -0.71 -14.50 6.50
CA ARG A 89 0.23 -13.59 5.84
C ARG A 89 0.74 -12.55 6.82
N ASP A 90 -0.17 -11.86 7.48
CA ASP A 90 0.17 -10.74 8.36
C ASP A 90 1.02 -11.23 9.56
N ASN A 91 0.63 -12.34 10.19
CA ASN A 91 1.41 -12.94 11.28
C ASN A 91 2.79 -13.45 10.82
N SER A 92 2.87 -14.06 9.64
CA SER A 92 4.14 -14.56 9.10
C SER A 92 5.09 -13.41 8.80
N CYS A 93 4.59 -12.33 8.20
CA CYS A 93 5.41 -11.18 7.87
C CYS A 93 5.81 -10.38 9.10
N GLU A 94 4.97 -10.33 10.12
CA GLU A 94 5.33 -9.75 11.40
C GLU A 94 6.44 -10.55 12.10
N PHE A 95 6.36 -11.89 12.07
CA PHE A 95 7.43 -12.74 12.54
C PHE A 95 8.74 -12.50 11.77
N GLU A 96 8.71 -12.45 10.43
CA GLU A 96 9.90 -12.17 9.62
C GLU A 96 10.50 -10.78 9.93
N ARG A 97 9.65 -9.76 10.12
CA ARG A 97 10.05 -8.40 10.51
C ARG A 97 10.70 -8.36 11.90
N SER A 98 10.24 -9.18 12.85
CA SER A 98 10.69 -9.14 14.24
C SER A 98 12.20 -9.39 14.42
N GLY A 99 12.84 -10.10 13.49
CA GLY A 99 14.31 -10.27 13.48
C GLY A 99 15.10 -8.99 13.23
N TYR A 100 14.43 -7.90 12.85
CA TYR A 100 15.01 -6.60 12.49
C TYR A 100 14.39 -5.44 13.29
N GLU A 101 13.70 -5.73 14.40
CA GLU A 101 12.95 -4.74 15.18
C GLU A 101 13.82 -3.50 15.52
N GLY A 102 13.26 -2.30 15.29
CA GLY A 102 13.98 -1.03 15.49
C GLY A 102 15.00 -0.66 14.39
N GLY A 103 15.32 -1.58 13.47
CA GLY A 103 16.20 -1.34 12.34
C GLY A 103 15.51 -0.64 11.17
N SER A 104 16.26 0.21 10.44
CA SER A 104 15.74 0.93 9.26
C SER A 104 15.33 0.02 8.10
N ILE A 105 15.83 -1.23 8.10
CA ILE A 105 15.49 -2.27 7.12
C ILE A 105 14.16 -2.99 7.40
N ALA A 106 13.68 -2.99 8.66
CA ALA A 106 12.50 -3.73 9.08
C ALA A 106 11.25 -3.46 8.20
N PRO A 107 10.95 -2.22 7.79
CA PRO A 107 9.80 -1.95 6.91
C PRO A 107 9.93 -2.66 5.56
N SER A 108 11.10 -2.62 4.91
CA SER A 108 11.31 -3.32 3.64
C SER A 108 11.22 -4.85 3.78
N VAL A 109 11.71 -5.43 4.87
CA VAL A 109 11.57 -6.87 5.15
C VAL A 109 10.09 -7.27 5.23
N TYR A 110 9.30 -6.53 6.00
CA TYR A 110 7.86 -6.74 6.13
C TYR A 110 7.14 -6.65 4.77
N LEU A 111 7.41 -5.59 4.01
CA LEU A 111 6.77 -5.33 2.72
C LEU A 111 7.16 -6.37 1.66
N ASN A 112 8.41 -6.82 1.65
CA ASN A 112 8.87 -7.87 0.74
C ASN A 112 8.21 -9.22 1.09
N CYS A 113 8.02 -9.55 2.37
CA CYS A 113 7.24 -10.71 2.78
C CYS A 113 5.79 -10.63 2.30
N LEU A 114 5.14 -9.48 2.53
CA LEU A 114 3.77 -9.25 2.09
C LEU A 114 3.64 -9.42 0.57
N GLU A 115 4.56 -8.84 -0.20
CA GLU A 115 4.62 -8.99 -1.65
C GLU A 115 4.75 -10.47 -2.07
N LYS A 116 5.73 -11.19 -1.50
CA LYS A 116 6.00 -12.60 -1.82
C LYS A 116 4.76 -13.48 -1.60
N LEU A 117 4.18 -13.43 -0.40
CA LEU A 117 3.01 -14.25 -0.06
C LEU A 117 1.80 -13.86 -0.90
N THR A 118 1.64 -12.57 -1.20
CA THR A 118 0.55 -12.07 -2.06
C THR A 118 0.68 -12.56 -3.51
N LYS A 119 1.90 -12.59 -4.06
CA LYS A 119 2.18 -13.17 -5.38
C LYS A 119 1.85 -14.66 -5.42
N GLN A 120 2.27 -15.43 -4.41
CA GLN A 120 1.95 -16.86 -4.30
C GLN A 120 0.43 -17.10 -4.22
N ARG A 121 -0.28 -16.32 -3.41
CA ARG A 121 -1.74 -16.43 -3.33
C ARG A 121 -2.43 -16.07 -4.64
N THR A 122 -1.93 -15.05 -5.34
CA THR A 122 -2.44 -14.67 -6.67
C THR A 122 -2.34 -15.85 -7.64
N GLN A 123 -1.20 -16.56 -7.66
CA GLN A 123 -1.02 -17.75 -8.49
C GLN A 123 -2.01 -18.86 -8.13
N GLN A 124 -2.27 -19.10 -6.83
CA GLN A 124 -3.28 -20.08 -6.39
C GLN A 124 -4.68 -19.71 -6.89
N LEU A 125 -5.06 -18.43 -6.82
CA LEU A 125 -6.37 -17.98 -7.33
C LEU A 125 -6.47 -18.09 -8.85
N GLN A 126 -5.39 -17.77 -9.57
CA GLN A 126 -5.31 -17.93 -11.03
C GLN A 126 -5.40 -19.39 -11.46
N GLU A 127 -4.85 -20.28 -10.67
CA GLU A 127 -4.94 -21.72 -10.89
C GLU A 127 -6.38 -22.23 -10.73
N TYR A 128 -7.17 -21.68 -9.79
CA TYR A 128 -8.61 -21.98 -9.68
C TYR A 128 -9.45 -21.42 -10.83
N LEU A 129 -8.91 -20.51 -11.64
CA LEU A 129 -9.59 -19.93 -12.80
C LEU A 129 -9.41 -20.77 -14.07
N LYS A 130 -8.54 -21.79 -14.08
CA LYS A 130 -8.30 -22.62 -15.25
C LYS A 130 -9.52 -23.51 -15.55
N PRO A 131 -9.85 -23.77 -16.83
CA PRO A 131 -11.05 -24.52 -17.23
C PRO A 131 -11.11 -25.97 -16.71
N ASP A 132 -9.97 -26.60 -16.51
CA ASP A 132 -9.87 -28.03 -16.20
C ASP A 132 -9.86 -28.34 -14.69
N ARG A 133 -10.43 -27.45 -13.87
CA ARG A 133 -10.49 -27.55 -12.39
C ARG A 133 -11.88 -27.42 -11.79
#